data_AF-A0A1H3E6F4-F1
#
_entry.id   AF-A0A1H3E6F4-F1
#
_cell.length_a   1.000
_cell.length_b   1.000
_cell.length_c   1.000
_cell.angle_alpha   90.00
_cell.angle_beta   90.00
_cell.angle_gamma   90.00
#
_symmetry.space_group_name_H-M   'P 1'
#
loop_
_entity.id
_entity.type
_entity.pdbx_description
1 polymer ?
#
loop_
_entity_poly.entity_id
_entity_poly.type
_entity_poly.pdbx_seq_one_letter_code
_entity_poly.pdbx_strand_id
1 'polypeptide(L)' 'MKYAFIAEHRPQYSVRRMCRCLNIHPSGFYAWVKNPLSHRAREDARQTKLLEEAWNDSGKVTTARPRQKA' A
#
# COMPACT_ATOMS: atom_id res chain seq x y z
N MET A 1 3.10 -0.54 -3.28
CA MET A 1 4.37 0.15 -2.94
C MET A 1 5.57 -0.54 -3.63
N LYS A 2 6.13 0.02 -4.73
CA LYS A 2 7.22 -0.62 -5.49
C LYS A 2 8.55 -0.71 -4.71
N TYR A 3 8.92 0.35 -3.98
CA TYR A 3 10.16 0.34 -3.19
C TYR A 3 10.09 -0.59 -1.96
N ALA A 4 8.91 -0.69 -1.32
CA ALA A 4 8.70 -1.65 -0.23
C ALA A 4 8.88 -3.10 -0.69
N PHE A 5 8.32 -3.45 -1.86
CA PHE A 5 8.52 -4.77 -2.47
C PHE A 5 10.00 -5.09 -2.70
N ILE A 6 10.76 -4.14 -3.26
CA ILE A 6 12.21 -4.29 -3.45
C ILE A 6 12.94 -4.43 -2.12
N ALA A 7 12.53 -3.69 -1.08
CA ALA A 7 13.14 -3.73 0.23
C ALA A 7 13.00 -5.10 0.90
N GLU A 8 11.82 -5.71 0.80
CA GLU A 8 11.52 -7.04 1.33
C GLU A 8 12.30 -8.14 0.60
N HIS A 9 12.41 -8.02 -0.73
CA HIS A 9 12.99 -9.05 -1.59
C HIS A 9 14.50 -8.85 -1.87
N ARG A 10 15.12 -7.76 -1.41
CA ARG A 10 16.56 -7.48 -1.58
C ARG A 10 17.53 -8.54 -1.04
N PRO A 11 17.20 -9.35 -0.01
CA PRO A 11 18.12 -10.40 0.45
C PRO A 11 18.19 -11.56 -0.56
N GLN A 12 17.14 -11.76 -1.34
CA GLN A 12 17.01 -12.88 -2.30
C GLN A 12 17.35 -12.45 -3.73
N TYR A 13 17.07 -11.19 -4.09
CA TYR A 13 17.21 -10.69 -5.46
C TYR A 13 18.02 -9.39 -5.52
N SER A 14 18.78 -9.21 -6.60
CA SER A 14 19.55 -7.97 -6.78
C SER A 14 18.63 -6.77 -7.02
N VAL A 15 18.84 -5.68 -6.27
CA VAL A 15 18.10 -4.42 -6.39
C VAL A 15 18.10 -3.89 -7.83
N ARG A 16 19.23 -3.94 -8.53
CA ARG A 16 19.35 -3.49 -9.92
C ARG A 16 18.50 -4.30 -10.91
N ARG A 17 18.30 -5.60 -10.68
CA ARG A 17 17.40 -6.41 -11.53
C ARG A 17 15.95 -6.04 -11.26
N MET A 18 15.56 -5.97 -9.99
CA MET A 18 14.20 -5.58 -9.62
C MET A 18 13.85 -4.16 -10.10
N CYS A 19 14.79 -3.21 -10.03
CA CYS A 19 14.61 -1.86 -10.57
C CYS A 19 14.34 -1.87 -12.09
N ARG A 20 15.07 -2.70 -12.85
CA ARG A 20 14.83 -2.88 -14.28
C ARG A 20 13.46 -3.51 -14.56
N CYS A 21 13.09 -4.58 -13.84
CA CYS A 21 11.79 -5.24 -14.01
C CYS A 21 10.61 -4.31 -13.68
N LEU A 22 10.76 -3.45 -12.68
CA LEU A 22 9.71 -2.53 -12.22
C LEU A 22 9.73 -1.16 -12.93
N ASN A 23 10.65 -0.99 -13.89
CA ASN A 23 10.92 0.23 -14.63
C ASN A 23 11.11 1.47 -13.72
N ILE A 24 12.00 1.34 -12.73
CA ILE A 24 12.34 2.41 -11.79
C ILE A 24 13.86 2.60 -11.70
N HIS A 25 14.29 3.81 -11.34
CA HIS A 25 15.72 4.11 -11.23
C HIS A 25 16.28 3.69 -9.87
N PRO A 26 17.46 3.03 -9.80
CA PRO A 26 18.07 2.60 -8.53
C PRO A 26 18.35 3.75 -7.56
N SER A 27 18.65 4.96 -8.06
CA SER A 27 18.88 6.12 -7.17
C SER A 27 17.65 6.47 -6.35
N GLY A 28 16.45 6.30 -6.92
CA GLY A 28 15.18 6.54 -6.22
C GLY A 28 14.96 5.53 -5.09
N PHE A 29 15.37 4.28 -5.30
CA PHE A 29 15.33 3.25 -4.25
C PHE A 29 16.27 3.60 -3.09
N TYR A 30 17.52 3.97 -3.35
CA TYR A 30 18.46 4.32 -2.27
C TYR A 30 18.11 5.63 -1.56
N ALA A 31 17.52 6.60 -2.28
CA ALA A 31 16.96 7.80 -1.67
C ALA A 31 15.78 7.46 -0.75
N TRP A 32 14.90 6.54 -1.17
CA TRP A 32 13.79 6.04 -0.37
C TRP A 32 14.26 5.26 0.86
N VAL A 33 15.32 4.44 0.76
CA VAL A 33 15.91 3.73 1.91
C VAL A 33 16.49 4.70 2.94
N LYS A 34 17.14 5.79 2.49
CA LYS A 34 17.71 6.82 3.37
C LYS A 34 16.67 7.68 4.06
N ASN A 35 15.48 7.81 3.49
CA ASN A 35 14.41 8.61 4.05
C ASN A 35 13.05 7.93 3.80
N PRO A 36 12.72 6.88 4.59
CA PRO A 36 11.47 6.13 4.39
C PRO A 36 10.22 6.98 4.66
N LEU A 37 10.37 8.13 5.33
CA LEU A 37 9.31 9.10 5.62
C LEU A 37 9.18 10.13 4.49
N SER A 38 8.89 9.68 3.27
CA SER A 38 8.48 10.62 2.22
C SER A 38 7.03 11.07 2.46
N HIS A 39 6.70 12.29 2.01
CA HIS A 39 5.42 12.99 2.16
C HIS A 39 4.14 12.13 1.98
N ARG A 40 4.21 11.06 1.17
CA ARG A 40 3.13 10.08 0.98
C ARG A 40 2.82 9.21 2.21
N ALA A 41 3.78 8.84 3.06
CA ALA A 41 3.48 8.08 4.27
C ALA A 41 2.64 8.91 5.28
N ARG A 42 2.85 10.23 5.27
CA ARG A 42 2.03 11.21 6.01
C ARG A 42 0.62 11.34 5.41
N GLU A 43 0.52 11.30 4.08
CA GLU A 43 -0.78 11.36 3.40
C GLU A 43 -1.55 10.04 3.51
N ASP A 44 -0.91 8.88 3.34
CA ASP A 44 -1.52 7.56 3.52
C ASP A 44 -2.05 7.39 4.95
N ALA A 45 -1.32 7.85 5.98
CA ALA A 45 -1.83 7.87 7.36
C ALA A 45 -3.11 8.73 7.54
N ARG A 46 -3.23 9.83 6.78
CA ARG A 46 -4.43 10.67 6.75
C ARG A 46 -5.59 9.97 6.02
N GLN A 47 -5.29 9.28 4.92
CA GLN A 47 -6.28 8.54 4.13
C GLN A 47 -6.81 7.30 4.87
N THR A 48 -5.96 6.58 5.62
CA THR A 48 -6.40 5.45 6.46
C THR A 48 -7.37 5.90 7.55
N LYS A 49 -7.14 7.07 8.16
CA LYS A 49 -8.04 7.63 9.17
C LYS A 49 -9.43 7.96 8.62
N LEU A 50 -9.49 8.51 7.40
CA LEU A 50 -10.75 8.79 6.71
C LEU A 50 -11.49 7.50 6.31
N LEU A 51 -10.76 6.44 5.96
CA LEU A 51 -11.35 5.14 5.65
C LEU A 51 -11.89 4.44 6.90
N GLU A 52 -11.20 4.54 8.04
CA GLU A 52 -11.66 4.02 9.34
C GLU A 52 -12.90 4.75 9.86
N GLU A 53 -12.95 6.08 9.73
CA GLU A 53 -14.13 6.88 10.07
C GLU A 53 -15.32 6.53 9.16
N ALA A 54 -15.12 6.43 7.84
CA ALA A 54 -16.16 6.02 6.91
C ALA A 54 -16.64 4.57 7.13
N TRP A 55 -15.73 3.68 7.52
CA TRP A 55 -16.03 2.28 7.84
C TRP A 55 -16.82 2.12 9.14
N ASN A 56 -16.57 2.97 10.14
CA ASN A 56 -17.33 3.01 11.38
C ASN A 56 -18.72 3.66 11.20
N ASP A 57 -18.85 4.66 10.33
CA ASP A 57 -20.13 5.29 9.99
C ASP A 57 -21.02 4.41 9.10
N SER A 58 -20.42 3.60 8.21
CA SER A 58 -21.15 2.63 7.40
C SER A 58 -21.40 1.35 8.20
N GLY A 59 -22.42 1.39 9.07
CA GLY A 59 -22.92 0.22 9.78
C GLY A 59 -23.01 -1.00 8.85
N LYS A 60 -22.38 -2.10 9.29
CA LYS A 60 -22.38 -3.44 8.67
C LYS A 60 -23.65 -3.70 7.84
N VAL A 61 -23.57 -3.59 6.52
CA VAL A 61 -24.51 -4.26 5.63
C VAL A 61 -24.11 -5.73 5.63
N THR A 62 -24.57 -6.44 6.65
CA THR A 62 -24.49 -7.89 6.73
C THR A 62 -25.21 -8.46 5.52
N THR A 63 -24.50 -9.28 4.77
CA THR A 63 -25.02 -10.09 3.68
C THR A 63 -26.11 -11.02 4.21
N ALA A 64 -27.38 -10.64 4.07
CA ALA A 64 -28.50 -11.56 4.23
C ALA A 64 -29.59 -11.17 3.24
N ARG A 65 -29.70 -11.94 2.16
CA ARG A 65 -30.77 -11.84 1.16
C ARG A 65 -31.96 -12.65 1.72
N PRO A 66 -33.09 -12.06 2.16
CA PRO A 66 -34.29 -12.84 2.43
C PRO A 66 -35.01 -13.06 1.10
N ARG A 67 -35.09 -14.31 0.69
CA ARG A 67 -35.84 -14.75 -0.48
C ARG A 67 -37.34 -14.69 -0.11
N GLN A 68 -38.08 -13.76 -0.71
CA GLN A 68 -39.52 -13.63 -0.55
C GLN A 68 -40.24 -14.94 -0.93
N LYS A 69 -41.21 -15.37 -0.13
CA LYS A 69 -42.30 -16.24 -0.58
C LYS A 69 -43.60 -15.47 -0.45
N ALA A 70 -44.34 -15.46 -1.55
CA ALA A 70 -45.76 -15.10 -1.63
C ALA A 70 -46.62 -16.16 -0.91
#